data_AF-A0A833LLS4-F1
#
_entry.id   AF-A0A833LLS4-F1
#
_cell.length_a   1.000
_cell.length_b   1.000
_cell.length_c   1.000
_cell.angle_alpha   90.00
_cell.angle_beta   90.00
_cell.angle_gamma   90.00
#
_symmetry.space_group_name_H-M   'P 1'
#
loop_
_entity.id
_entity.type
_entity.pdbx_description
1 polymer ?
#
loop_
_entity_poly.entity_id
_entity_poly.type
_entity_poly.pdbx_seq_one_letter_code
_entity_poly.pdbx_strand_id
1 'polypeptide(L)'
;MLASENALVLFSGGQDSTVCLAWALDRFARVETVGFDYGQRHAVELDVRPRIRARMAALRPHWAQRLAGDHVLPLQTLGAISETALTRDVAIEMADGGLPTTFVPGRNLIFFAFAGALAFRRGTKHLVGGMCET
;
A
#
# COMPACT_ATOMS: atom_id res chain seq x y z
N MET A 1 -9.79 6.08 22.12
CA MET A 1 -10.63 6.58 21.02
C MET A 1 -9.73 6.82 19.83
N LEU A 2 -9.94 6.15 18.69
CA LEU A 2 -9.08 6.29 17.49
C LEU A 2 -9.16 7.70 16.87
N ALA A 3 -10.23 8.45 17.16
CA ALA A 3 -10.53 9.75 16.59
C ALA A 3 -9.50 10.87 16.89
N SER A 4 -8.59 10.68 17.85
CA SER A 4 -7.49 11.59 18.17
C SER A 4 -6.12 11.07 17.72
N GLU A 5 -6.07 9.91 17.07
CA GLU A 5 -4.83 9.23 16.69
C GLU A 5 -4.57 9.34 15.18
N ASN A 6 -3.32 9.06 14.79
CA ASN A 6 -2.87 9.07 13.40
C ASN A 6 -2.79 7.65 12.85
N ALA A 7 -3.04 7.48 11.55
CA ALA A 7 -2.87 6.23 10.84
C ALA A 7 -2.03 6.39 9.57
N LEU A 8 -1.26 5.35 9.25
CA LEU A 8 -0.54 5.20 7.99
C LEU A 8 -1.15 4.03 7.21
N VAL A 9 -1.74 4.34 6.06
CA VAL A 9 -2.42 3.36 5.21
C VAL A 9 -1.47 2.87 4.13
N LEU A 10 -1.26 1.56 4.04
CA LEU A 10 -0.60 0.93 2.90
C LEU A 10 -1.56 1.01 1.71
N PHE A 11 -1.28 1.91 0.77
CA PHE A 11 -2.29 2.42 -0.17
C PHE A 11 -1.91 2.20 -1.64
N SER A 12 -2.11 1.04 -2.26
CA SER A 12 -1.75 0.87 -3.69
C SER A 12 -2.60 1.68 -4.67
N GLY A 13 -3.78 2.18 -4.27
CA GLY A 13 -4.76 2.76 -5.18
C GLY A 13 -5.69 1.71 -5.83
N GLY A 14 -5.45 0.43 -5.56
CA GLY A 14 -6.39 -0.65 -5.86
C GLY A 14 -7.60 -0.64 -4.91
N GLN A 15 -8.60 -1.48 -5.23
CA GLN A 15 -9.89 -1.53 -4.53
C GLN A 15 -9.74 -1.65 -3.01
N ASP A 16 -9.07 -2.69 -2.52
CA ASP A 16 -9.00 -2.99 -1.08
C ASP A 16 -8.30 -1.88 -0.31
N SER A 17 -7.17 -1.40 -0.84
CA SER A 17 -6.42 -0.30 -0.24
C SER A 17 -7.19 1.01 -0.23
N THR A 18 -8.09 1.23 -1.21
CA THR A 18 -8.97 2.40 -1.28
C THR A 18 -10.09 2.31 -0.23
N VAL A 19 -10.65 1.11 -0.02
CA VAL A 19 -11.60 0.86 1.06
C VAL A 19 -10.94 1.07 2.42
N CYS A 20 -9.70 0.61 2.62
CA CYS A 20 -8.92 0.88 3.82
C CYS A 20 -8.70 2.38 4.06
N LEU A 21 -8.39 3.14 3.00
CA LEU A 21 -8.24 4.59 3.10
C LEU A 21 -9.56 5.26 3.52
N ALA A 22 -10.69 4.88 2.90
CA ALA A 22 -12.02 5.37 3.28
C ALA A 22 -12.31 5.07 4.76
N TRP A 23 -12.10 3.82 5.18
CA TRP A 23 -12.32 3.35 6.53
C TRP A 23 -11.48 4.11 7.56
N ALA A 24 -10.22 4.40 7.24
CA ALA A 24 -9.31 5.15 8.09
C ALA A 24 -9.70 6.64 8.18
N LEU A 25 -10.09 7.25 7.06
CA LEU A 25 -10.52 8.65 7.02
C LEU A 25 -11.78 8.91 7.86
N ASP A 26 -12.62 7.91 8.08
CA ASP A 26 -13.75 8.03 9.02
C ASP A 26 -13.36 7.89 10.49
N ARG A 27 -12.19 7.30 10.81
CA ARG A 27 -11.85 6.85 12.18
C ARG A 27 -10.70 7.59 12.84
N PHE A 28 -9.78 8.15 12.07
CA PHE A 28 -8.56 8.80 12.58
C PHE A 28 -8.59 10.32 12.39
N ALA A 29 -7.85 11.05 13.22
CA ALA A 29 -7.71 12.50 13.09
C ALA A 29 -6.88 12.89 11.86
N ARG A 30 -5.88 12.07 11.54
CA ARG A 30 -4.94 12.32 10.45
C ARG A 30 -4.52 11.01 9.80
N VAL A 31 -4.61 10.95 8.48
CA VAL A 31 -4.35 9.74 7.70
C VAL A 31 -3.29 10.04 6.65
N GLU A 32 -2.12 9.42 6.78
CA GLU A 32 -1.09 9.42 5.74
C GLU A 32 -1.20 8.12 4.91
N THR A 33 -0.70 8.15 3.67
CA THR A 33 -0.63 6.97 2.79
C THR A 33 0.81 6.60 2.48
N VAL A 34 1.11 5.32 2.37
CA VAL A 34 2.43 4.81 1.93
C VAL A 34 2.29 3.83 0.78
N GLY A 35 3.24 3.90 -0.13
CA GLY A 35 3.41 3.03 -1.29
C GLY A 35 4.78 2.44 -1.36
N PHE A 36 4.87 1.41 -2.20
CA PHE A 36 6.10 0.68 -2.40
C PHE A 36 6.34 0.58 -3.90
N ASP A 37 7.46 1.15 -4.33
CA ASP A 37 7.99 0.96 -5.68
C ASP A 37 9.08 -0.11 -5.60
N TYR A 38 8.74 -1.35 -5.95
CA TYR A 38 9.67 -2.46 -5.98
C TYR A 38 9.94 -2.93 -7.41
N GLY A 39 9.81 -2.06 -8.40
CA GLY A 39 10.07 -2.43 -9.80
C GLY A 39 8.98 -3.32 -10.42
N GLN A 40 7.76 -3.30 -9.88
CA GLN A 40 6.62 -4.00 -10.48
C GLN A 40 6.38 -3.53 -11.93
N ARG A 41 6.08 -4.46 -12.86
CA ARG A 41 5.94 -4.20 -14.31
C ARG A 41 4.93 -3.10 -14.66
N HIS A 42 3.90 -2.91 -13.85
CA HIS A 42 2.82 -1.95 -14.11
C HIS A 42 3.02 -0.68 -13.28
N ALA A 43 3.91 0.21 -13.74
CA ALA A 43 4.12 1.54 -13.13
C ALA A 43 2.82 2.38 -13.01
N VAL A 44 1.81 2.07 -13.84
CA VAL A 44 0.47 2.67 -13.77
C VAL A 44 -0.20 2.52 -12.38
N GLU A 45 0.16 1.49 -11.61
CA GLU A 45 -0.35 1.31 -10.25
C GLU A 45 0.14 2.41 -9.30
N LEU A 46 1.32 2.98 -9.53
CA LEU A 46 1.80 4.12 -8.73
C LEU A 46 1.14 5.43 -9.20
N ASP A 47 0.86 5.56 -10.50
CA ASP A 47 0.22 6.75 -11.09
C ASP A 47 -1.26 6.90 -10.69
N VAL A 48 -1.95 5.79 -10.38
CA VAL A 48 -3.37 5.83 -9.99
C VAL A 48 -3.55 6.38 -8.58
N ARG A 49 -2.55 6.21 -7.69
CA ARG A 49 -2.62 6.64 -6.29
C ARG A 49 -2.97 8.13 -6.10
N PRO A 50 -2.24 9.10 -6.67
CA PRO A 50 -2.57 10.51 -6.50
C PRO A 50 -3.96 10.84 -7.05
N ARG A 51 -4.37 10.19 -8.14
CA ARG A 51 -5.70 10.37 -8.74
C ARG A 51 -6.81 9.91 -7.79
N ILE A 52 -6.67 8.71 -7.22
CA ILE A 52 -7.64 8.18 -6.26
C ILE A 52 -7.65 9.02 -4.98
N ARG A 53 -6.49 9.41 -4.44
CA ARG A 53 -6.41 10.29 -3.25
C ARG A 53 -7.14 11.62 -3.46
N ALA A 54 -6.95 12.25 -4.62
CA ALA A 54 -7.65 13.48 -4.95
C ALA A 54 -9.18 13.27 -5.02
N ARG A 55 -9.63 12.16 -5.62
CA ARG A 55 -11.07 11.81 -5.65
C ARG A 55 -11.62 11.55 -4.25
N MET A 56 -10.88 10.82 -3.41
CA MET A 56 -11.27 10.56 -2.02
C MET A 56 -11.46 11.86 -1.23
N ALA A 57 -10.50 12.79 -1.31
CA ALA A 57 -10.63 14.10 -0.66
C ALA A 57 -11.88 14.88 -1.16
N ALA A 58 -12.21 14.78 -2.45
CA ALA A 58 -13.37 15.45 -3.02
C ALA A 58 -14.72 14.82 -2.64
N LEU A 59 -14.76 13.55 -2.20
CA LEU A 59 -16.02 12.87 -1.85
C LEU A 59 -16.65 13.42 -0.57
N ARG A 60 -15.84 13.84 0.42
CA ARG A 60 -16.33 14.34 1.71
C ARG A 60 -15.42 15.43 2.27
N PRO A 61 -15.95 16.60 2.68
CA PRO A 61 -15.14 17.68 3.24
C PRO A 61 -14.29 17.28 4.44
N HIS A 62 -14.80 16.42 5.34
CA HIS A 62 -14.03 15.95 6.50
C HIS A 62 -12.90 14.98 6.11
N TRP A 63 -13.02 14.27 4.98
CA TRP A 63 -11.92 13.44 4.46
C TRP A 63 -10.78 14.31 3.94
N ALA A 64 -11.07 15.41 3.24
CA ALA A 64 -10.04 16.35 2.80
C ALA A 64 -9.23 16.93 3.97
N GLN A 65 -9.87 17.20 5.10
CA GLN A 65 -9.21 17.73 6.31
C GLN A 65 -8.31 16.69 7.00
N ARG A 66 -8.66 15.40 6.89
CA ARG A 66 -7.96 14.29 7.55
C ARG A 66 -6.86 13.68 6.67
N LEU A 67 -7.00 13.75 5.34
CA LEU A 67 -6.04 13.20 4.38
C LEU A 67 -4.76 14.05 4.37
N ALA A 68 -3.66 13.45 4.81
CA ALA A 68 -2.36 14.08 4.94
C ALA A 68 -1.33 13.49 3.95
N GLY A 69 -0.07 13.36 4.37
CA GLY A 69 1.07 13.02 3.50
C GLY A 69 0.90 11.74 2.68
N ASP A 70 1.49 11.74 1.49
CA ASP A 70 1.65 10.57 0.62
C ASP A 70 3.12 10.23 0.51
N HIS A 71 3.44 8.98 0.74
CA HIS A 71 4.81 8.48 0.71
C HIS A 71 4.90 7.36 -0.31
N VAL A 72 6.02 7.33 -1.03
CA VAL A 72 6.40 6.19 -1.87
C VAL A 72 7.81 5.80 -1.47
N LEU A 73 7.97 4.56 -1.02
CA LEU A 73 9.25 4.02 -0.60
C LEU A 73 9.83 3.15 -1.72
N PRO A 74 11.03 3.46 -2.23
CA PRO A 74 11.71 2.59 -3.18
C PRO A 74 12.21 1.33 -2.46
N LEU A 75 11.82 0.17 -2.97
CA LEU A 75 12.16 -1.17 -2.48
C LEU A 75 12.76 -2.02 -3.61
N GLN A 76 13.72 -1.50 -4.35
CA GLN A 76 14.28 -2.19 -5.54
C GLN A 76 14.87 -3.58 -5.22
N THR A 77 15.41 -3.79 -4.02
CA THR A 77 15.89 -5.11 -3.60
C THR A 77 14.77 -6.14 -3.53
N LEU A 78 13.55 -5.74 -3.16
CA LEU A 78 12.39 -6.63 -3.21
C LEU A 78 12.07 -7.00 -4.67
N GLY A 79 12.17 -6.04 -5.58
CA GLY A 79 12.11 -6.26 -7.02
C GLY A 79 13.11 -7.31 -7.48
N ALA A 80 14.39 -7.16 -7.12
CA ALA A 80 15.45 -8.10 -7.49
C ALA A 80 15.22 -9.52 -6.93
N ILE A 81 14.73 -9.65 -5.69
CA ILE A 81 14.32 -10.95 -5.11
C ILE A 81 13.19 -11.55 -5.93
N SER A 82 12.25 -10.72 -6.37
CA SER A 82 11.10 -11.13 -7.19
C SER A 82 11.49 -11.43 -8.64
N GLU A 83 12.50 -10.75 -9.19
CA GLU A 83 13.04 -10.96 -10.53
C GLU A 83 13.69 -12.33 -10.68
N THR A 84 14.21 -12.92 -9.61
CA THR A 84 14.58 -14.35 -9.64
C THR A 84 13.39 -15.28 -9.92
N ALA A 85 12.15 -14.80 -9.74
CA ALA A 85 10.89 -15.44 -10.18
C ALA A 85 10.30 -14.86 -11.48
N LEU A 86 10.51 -13.56 -11.77
CA LEU A 86 9.88 -12.76 -12.85
C LEU A 86 10.72 -12.57 -14.14
N THR A 87 11.99 -13.01 -14.18
CA THR A 87 12.91 -12.84 -15.34
C THR A 87 12.91 -14.02 -16.31
N ARG A 88 12.12 -15.06 -16.08
CA ARG A 88 11.82 -15.96 -17.19
C ARG A 88 10.68 -15.31 -17.99
N ASP A 89 10.85 -15.21 -19.30
CA ASP A 89 9.75 -15.07 -20.27
C ASP A 89 8.85 -16.32 -20.22
N VAL A 90 8.34 -16.65 -19.03
CA VAL A 90 7.38 -17.72 -18.82
C VAL A 90 6.03 -17.04 -18.73
N ALA A 91 5.05 -17.60 -19.42
CA ALA A 91 3.66 -17.17 -19.30
C ALA A 91 3.26 -17.10 -17.81
N ILE A 92 2.21 -16.33 -17.50
CA ILE A 92 1.62 -16.38 -16.16
C ILE A 92 1.05 -17.80 -16.01
N GLU A 93 1.86 -18.69 -15.43
CA GLU A 93 1.54 -20.08 -15.18
C GLU A 93 1.28 -20.27 -13.69
N MET A 94 0.37 -21.19 -13.39
CA MET A 94 0.19 -21.70 -12.04
C MET A 94 1.39 -22.59 -11.73
N ALA A 95 2.25 -22.17 -10.81
CA ALA A 95 3.31 -23.04 -10.31
C ALA A 95 2.71 -24.20 -9.50
N ASP A 96 3.47 -25.27 -9.25
CA ASP A 96 3.03 -26.48 -8.52
C ASP A 96 2.42 -26.22 -7.12
N GLY A 97 2.55 -25.00 -6.58
CA GLY A 97 1.92 -24.54 -5.35
C GLY A 97 0.63 -23.72 -5.52
N GLY A 98 0.05 -23.63 -6.72
CA GLY A 98 -1.18 -22.89 -7.00
C GLY A 98 -1.04 -21.35 -6.99
N LEU A 99 0.20 -20.85 -6.95
CA LEU A 99 0.49 -19.41 -6.95
C LEU A 99 1.10 -18.98 -8.29
N PRO A 100 0.78 -17.77 -8.79
CA PRO A 100 1.40 -17.25 -10.00
C PRO A 100 2.92 -17.14 -9.86
N THR A 101 3.66 -17.33 -10.94
CA THR A 101 5.12 -17.11 -11.00
C THR A 101 5.56 -15.69 -10.64
N THR A 102 4.63 -14.74 -10.61
CA THR A 102 4.84 -13.35 -10.18
C THR A 102 4.63 -13.12 -8.67
N PHE A 103 4.28 -14.17 -7.92
CA PHE A 103 4.06 -14.10 -6.49
C PHE A 103 5.39 -14.00 -5.73
N VAL A 104 5.44 -13.09 -4.77
CA VAL A 104 6.62 -12.81 -3.95
C VAL A 104 6.32 -13.22 -2.51
N PRO A 105 6.84 -14.36 -2.04
CA PRO A 105 6.62 -14.83 -0.68
C PRO A 105 7.05 -13.77 0.35
N GLY A 106 6.23 -13.54 1.36
CA GLY A 106 6.56 -12.64 2.47
C GLY A 106 6.58 -11.14 2.11
N ARG A 107 6.18 -10.71 0.90
CA ARG A 107 6.21 -9.28 0.51
C ARG A 107 5.45 -8.37 1.47
N ASN A 108 4.32 -8.84 2.01
CA ASN A 108 3.50 -8.06 2.94
C ASN A 108 4.23 -7.83 4.27
N LEU A 109 5.01 -8.82 4.75
CA LEU A 109 5.83 -8.66 5.95
C LEU A 109 6.86 -7.53 5.74
N ILE A 110 7.50 -7.49 4.57
CA ILE A 110 8.45 -6.44 4.20
C ILE A 110 7.74 -5.08 4.12
N PHE A 111 6.58 -5.00 3.47
CA PHE A 111 5.79 -3.78 3.40
C PHE A 111 5.45 -3.24 4.80
N PHE A 112 5.02 -4.11 5.72
CA PHE A 112 4.73 -3.70 7.10
C PHE A 112 5.97 -3.28 7.88
N ALA A 113 7.12 -3.92 7.67
CA ALA A 113 8.37 -3.54 8.32
C ALA A 113 8.79 -2.11 7.92
N PHE A 114 8.75 -1.79 6.62
CA PHE A 114 9.06 -0.45 6.13
C PHE A 114 8.00 0.58 6.51
N ALA A 115 6.71 0.23 6.44
CA ALA A 115 5.62 1.09 6.92
C ALA A 115 5.78 1.40 8.41
N GLY A 116 6.17 0.42 9.23
CA GLY A 116 6.44 0.61 10.66
C GLY A 116 7.59 1.57 10.92
N ALA A 117 8.70 1.42 10.18
CA ALA A 117 9.84 2.33 10.28
C ALA A 117 9.46 3.78 9.91
N LEU A 118 8.68 3.95 8.83
CA LEU A 118 8.13 5.26 8.45
C LEU A 118 7.18 5.80 9.51
N ALA A 119 6.24 4.98 9.99
CA ALA A 119 5.25 5.37 10.98
C ALA A 119 5.89 5.83 12.30
N PHE A 120 6.97 5.17 12.75
CA PHE A 120 7.74 5.58 13.92
C PHE A 120 8.27 7.02 13.78
N ARG A 121 8.91 7.35 12.64
CA ARG A 121 9.41 8.70 12.34
C ARG A 121 8.29 9.74 12.23
N ARG A 122 7.08 9.31 11.89
CA ARG A 122 5.89 10.14 11.72
C ARG A 122 5.05 10.24 13.00
N GLY A 123 5.44 9.59 14.10
CA GLY A 123 4.66 9.54 15.34
C GLY A 123 3.29 8.84 15.17
N THR A 124 3.21 7.88 14.25
CA THR A 124 1.99 7.15 13.90
C THR A 124 2.04 5.75 14.51
N LYS A 125 1.00 5.37 15.25
CA LYS A 125 0.92 4.08 15.94
C LYS A 125 0.12 3.02 15.18
N HIS A 126 -0.70 3.45 14.24
CA HIS A 126 -1.64 2.59 13.53
C HIS A 126 -1.20 2.39 12.08
N LEU A 127 -1.00 1.14 11.70
CA LEU A 127 -0.82 0.73 10.31
C LEU A 127 -2.12 0.09 9.83
N VAL A 128 -2.57 0.47 8.64
CA VAL A 128 -3.77 -0.10 8.02
C VAL A 128 -3.40 -0.71 6.68
N GLY A 129 -3.73 -1.98 6.45
CA GLY A 129 -3.52 -2.67 5.18
C GLY A 129 -4.76 -3.46 4.77
N GLY A 130 -4.94 -3.65 3.46
CA GLY A 130 -6.12 -4.28 2.86
C GLY A 130 -5.96 -5.75 2.49
N MET A 131 -4.99 -6.46 3.05
CA MET A 131 -4.81 -7.89 2.77
C MET A 131 -5.87 -8.71 3.51
N CYS A 132 -6.39 -9.76 2.87
CA CYS A 132 -7.28 -10.75 3.45
C CYS A 132 -6.73 -12.16 3.20
N GLU A 133 -7.12 -13.12 4.05
CA GLU A 133 -6.90 -14.55 3.79
C GLU A 133 -7.97 -15.02 2.81
N THR A 134 -7.55 -15.59 1.68
CA THR A 134 -8.42 -16.20 0.66
C THR A 134 -8.10 -17.67 0.51
#